data_AF-G0ITM6-F1
#
_entry.id   AF-G0ITM6-F1
#
_cell.length_a   1.000
_cell.length_b   1.000
_cell.length_c   1.000
_cell.angle_alpha   90.00
_cell.angle_beta   90.00
_cell.angle_gamma   90.00
#
_symmetry.space_group_name_H-M   'P 1'
#
loop_
_entity.id
_entity.type
_entity.pdbx_description
1 polymer ?
#
loop_
_entity_poly.entity_id
_entity_poly.type
_entity_poly.pdbx_seq_one_letter_code
_entity_poly.pdbx_strand_id
1 'polypeptide(L)'
;MYHTRLNNILRGFDVKSEKKVFVFFTNLFTKEKKYVTLFPTREGDEFLGMFYGYKKIRNNPFYSDYTSVCNFSKKKFKTYNKSYFIEFRFKKGSVFCYLHTIAYLLAERQFACNRKLYKQILNLEKAVFAFYSKDLIPGGVITKWIAKIKQKREERLDQIGNLINPPPHLRVRSRFSKF
;
A
#
# COMPACT_ATOMS: atom_id res chain seq x y z
N MET A 1 19.45 -2.54 -0.12
CA MET A 1 17.97 -2.43 -0.07
C MET A 1 17.44 -3.41 0.97
N TYR A 2 16.52 -2.99 1.86
CA TYR A 2 15.99 -3.84 2.93
C TYR A 2 14.48 -4.06 2.78
N HIS A 3 14.01 -5.27 3.07
CA HIS A 3 12.61 -5.67 2.94
C HIS A 3 12.15 -6.41 4.21
N THR A 4 11.01 -6.00 4.78
CA THR A 4 10.37 -6.80 5.82
C THR A 4 9.70 -8.04 5.23
N ARG A 5 9.33 -9.02 6.08
CA ARG A 5 8.46 -10.13 5.67
C ARG A 5 7.12 -9.61 5.18
N LEU A 6 6.39 -10.39 4.38
CA LEU A 6 5.05 -10.02 3.93
C LEU A 6 4.03 -10.08 5.09
N ASN A 7 2.86 -9.47 4.86
CA ASN A 7 1.68 -9.59 5.72
C ASN A 7 1.84 -9.05 7.14
N ASN A 8 2.54 -7.94 7.32
CA ASN A 8 2.58 -7.28 8.63
C ASN A 8 1.40 -6.33 8.84
N ILE A 9 1.12 -6.08 10.11
CA ILE A 9 0.20 -5.07 10.63
C ILE A 9 1.04 -4.00 11.35
N LEU A 10 0.84 -2.73 11.00
CA LEU A 10 1.45 -1.61 11.73
C LEU A 10 0.86 -1.53 13.13
N ARG A 11 1.72 -1.55 14.15
CA ARG A 11 1.32 -1.43 15.57
C ARG A 11 1.49 -0.02 16.10
N GLY A 12 2.52 0.68 15.64
CA GLY A 12 2.84 2.02 16.06
C GLY A 12 4.26 2.39 15.67
N PHE A 13 4.73 3.50 16.21
CA PHE A 13 6.10 3.97 16.07
C PHE A 13 6.52 4.70 17.34
N ASP A 14 7.82 4.87 17.52
CA ASP A 14 8.39 5.64 18.61
C ASP A 14 9.62 6.42 18.11
N VAL A 15 9.87 7.58 18.69
CA VAL A 15 11.00 8.46 18.34
C VAL A 15 11.86 8.63 19.57
N LYS A 16 13.04 8.01 19.58
CA LYS A 16 13.93 8.05 20.74
C LYS A 16 14.99 9.14 20.55
N SER A 17 14.86 10.19 21.35
CA SER A 17 15.89 11.22 21.65
C SER A 17 16.71 11.65 20.43
N GLU A 18 16.06 12.22 19.41
CA GLU A 18 16.66 12.72 18.13
C GLU A 18 17.56 11.74 17.35
N LYS A 19 17.72 10.50 17.82
CA LYS A 19 18.72 9.58 17.29
C LYS A 19 18.12 8.53 16.38
N LYS A 20 16.88 8.07 16.63
CA LYS A 20 16.29 6.95 15.88
C LYS A 20 14.76 7.02 15.86
N VAL A 21 14.15 6.57 14.77
CA VAL A 21 12.71 6.27 14.69
C VAL A 21 12.51 4.77 14.61
N PHE A 22 11.69 4.21 15.50
CA PHE A 22 11.30 2.81 15.50
C PHE A 22 9.91 2.68 14.89
N VAL A 23 9.72 1.75 13.97
CA VAL A 23 8.39 1.42 13.43
C VAL A 23 8.09 -0.03 13.77
N PHE A 24 7.00 -0.27 14.50
CA PHE A 24 6.66 -1.56 15.08
C PHE A 24 5.58 -2.27 14.25
N PHE A 25 5.78 -3.57 14.07
CA PHE A 25 4.92 -4.42 13.29
C PHE A 25 4.60 -5.72 14.02
N THR A 26 3.48 -6.33 13.66
CA THR A 26 3.17 -7.71 14.01
C THR A 26 2.82 -8.46 12.75
N ASN A 27 3.45 -9.61 12.54
CA ASN A 27 3.10 -10.47 11.42
C ASN A 27 1.71 -11.06 11.64
N LEU A 28 0.85 -11.00 10.62
CA LEU A 28 -0.53 -11.46 10.71
C LEU A 28 -0.62 -12.97 11.02
N PHE A 29 0.26 -13.77 10.42
CA PHE A 29 0.22 -15.23 10.47
C PHE A 29 1.05 -15.77 11.62
N THR A 30 2.33 -15.40 11.70
CA THR A 30 3.24 -15.94 12.72
C THR A 30 3.09 -15.28 14.08
N LYS A 31 2.32 -14.18 14.17
CA LYS A 31 2.18 -13.32 15.38
C LYS A 31 3.50 -12.71 15.87
N GLU A 32 4.58 -12.89 15.11
CA GLU A 32 5.91 -12.38 15.43
C GLU A 32 5.89 -10.84 15.47
N LYS A 33 6.40 -10.27 16.55
CA LYS A 33 6.57 -8.82 16.69
C LYS A 33 7.93 -8.44 16.12
N LYS A 34 7.97 -7.45 15.22
CA LYS A 34 9.20 -6.92 14.62
C LYS A 34 9.21 -5.41 14.68
N TYR A 35 10.38 -4.83 14.51
CA TYR A 35 10.52 -3.42 14.26
C TYR A 35 11.56 -3.16 13.18
N VAL A 36 11.45 -2.01 12.52
CA VAL A 36 12.56 -1.43 11.76
C VAL A 36 13.02 -0.17 12.47
N THR A 37 14.29 0.15 12.31
CA THR A 37 14.89 1.35 12.87
C THR A 37 15.34 2.24 11.71
N LEU A 38 14.86 3.47 11.70
CA LEU A 38 15.34 4.52 10.83
C LEU A 38 16.40 5.32 11.59
N PHE A 39 17.57 5.46 10.98
CA PHE A 39 18.73 6.13 11.54
C PHE A 39 18.90 7.52 10.93
N PRO A 40 19.65 8.43 11.56
CA PRO A 40 20.01 9.70 10.95
C PRO A 40 20.76 9.44 9.65
N THR A 41 20.57 10.30 8.66
CA THR A 41 21.24 10.17 7.36
C THR A 41 22.74 10.33 7.54
N ARG A 42 23.51 9.48 6.86
CA ARG A 42 24.97 9.65 6.73
C ARG A 42 25.27 10.54 5.54
N GLU A 43 26.48 11.10 5.48
CA GLU A 43 26.90 11.93 4.36
C GLU A 43 26.71 11.19 3.01
N GLY A 44 26.01 11.87 2.09
CA GLY A 44 25.67 11.34 0.78
C GLY A 44 24.56 10.28 0.74
N ASP A 45 23.88 9.96 1.84
CA ASP A 45 22.69 9.08 1.87
C ASP A 45 21.44 9.79 2.40
N GLU A 46 21.03 10.84 1.69
CA GLU A 46 19.91 11.68 2.06
C GLU A 46 18.57 10.95 2.01
N PHE A 47 17.68 11.29 2.94
CA PHE A 47 16.30 10.85 2.92
C PHE A 47 15.51 11.58 1.82
N LEU A 48 14.92 10.81 0.90
CA LEU A 48 14.17 11.33 -0.25
C LEU A 48 12.66 11.38 0.01
N GLY A 49 12.17 10.66 1.02
CA GLY A 49 10.76 10.70 1.41
C GLY A 49 10.15 9.34 1.72
N MET A 50 8.86 9.38 2.07
CA MET A 50 8.02 8.19 2.22
C MET A 50 7.20 7.97 0.96
N PHE A 51 7.10 6.72 0.52
CA PHE A 51 6.31 6.34 -0.64
C PHE A 51 5.42 5.14 -0.32
N TYR A 52 4.32 5.02 -1.07
CA TYR A 52 3.38 3.93 -0.94
C TYR A 52 3.24 3.22 -2.28
N GLY A 53 3.03 1.92 -2.22
CA GLY A 53 2.86 1.14 -3.43
C GLY A 53 2.35 -0.26 -3.15
N TYR A 54 2.20 -1.02 -4.23
CA TYR A 54 1.98 -2.44 -4.14
C TYR A 54 2.71 -3.17 -5.26
N LYS A 55 3.13 -4.40 -4.98
CA LYS A 55 3.64 -5.34 -5.99
C LYS A 55 2.61 -6.44 -6.20
N LYS A 56 2.33 -6.81 -7.45
CA LYS A 56 1.49 -7.97 -7.75
C LYS A 56 2.31 -9.22 -7.42
N ILE A 57 1.76 -10.09 -6.57
CA ILE A 57 2.38 -11.38 -6.27
C ILE A 57 1.95 -12.33 -7.40
N ARG A 58 2.90 -12.76 -8.23
CA ARG A 58 2.68 -13.74 -9.31
C ARG A 58 3.21 -15.11 -8.85
N ASN A 59 2.54 -16.18 -9.24
CA ASN A 59 2.99 -17.58 -9.10
C ASN A 59 3.48 -17.95 -7.70
N ASN A 60 2.82 -17.48 -6.64
CA ASN A 60 3.19 -17.86 -5.28
C ASN A 60 2.27 -19.01 -4.80
N PRO A 61 2.83 -20.21 -4.49
CA PRO A 61 2.08 -21.38 -4.05
C PRO A 61 1.19 -21.12 -2.83
N PHE A 62 1.67 -20.28 -1.90
CA PHE A 62 0.91 -19.84 -0.73
C PHE A 62 -0.40 -19.14 -1.13
N TYR A 63 -0.41 -18.53 -2.32
CA TYR A 63 -1.59 -17.85 -2.85
C TYR A 63 -2.41 -18.70 -3.84
N SER A 64 -1.95 -19.91 -4.19
CA SER A 64 -2.69 -20.87 -5.01
C SER A 64 -3.33 -22.00 -4.19
N ASP A 65 -2.71 -22.44 -3.09
CA ASP A 65 -3.28 -23.39 -2.13
C ASP A 65 -3.33 -22.78 -0.73
N TYR A 66 -4.38 -21.98 -0.50
CA TYR A 66 -4.52 -21.17 0.71
C TYR A 66 -5.54 -21.74 1.70
N THR A 67 -6.33 -22.73 1.29
CA THR A 67 -7.25 -23.46 2.17
C THR A 67 -6.51 -24.27 3.22
N SER A 68 -5.29 -24.72 2.92
CA SER A 68 -4.40 -25.42 3.85
C SER A 68 -3.73 -24.49 4.87
N VAL A 69 -3.73 -23.17 4.65
CA VAL A 69 -2.99 -22.20 5.48
C VAL A 69 -3.90 -21.19 6.21
N CYS A 70 -5.10 -20.92 5.71
CA CYS A 70 -6.02 -19.92 6.27
C CYS A 70 -7.49 -20.33 6.11
N ASN A 71 -8.32 -20.18 7.15
CA ASN A 71 -9.79 -20.33 7.09
C ASN A 71 -10.51 -19.14 6.39
N PHE A 72 -9.91 -18.53 5.36
CA PHE A 72 -10.54 -17.44 4.61
C PHE A 72 -11.28 -17.96 3.37
N SER A 73 -12.40 -17.31 3.02
CA SER A 73 -13.13 -17.64 1.79
C SER A 73 -12.34 -17.28 0.52
N LYS A 74 -12.55 -18.03 -0.58
CA LYS A 74 -11.90 -17.80 -1.88
C LYS A 74 -11.98 -16.34 -2.36
N LYS A 75 -13.10 -15.67 -2.08
CA LYS A 75 -13.36 -14.26 -2.42
C LYS A 75 -12.48 -13.28 -1.61
N LYS A 76 -12.27 -13.55 -0.31
CA LYS A 76 -11.36 -12.77 0.55
C LYS A 76 -9.89 -12.98 0.19
N PHE A 77 -9.57 -14.11 -0.44
CA PHE A 77 -8.20 -14.45 -0.78
C PHE A 77 -7.72 -13.86 -2.13
N LYS A 78 -8.61 -13.71 -3.13
CA LYS A 78 -8.31 -12.99 -4.38
C LYS A 78 -7.83 -11.54 -4.15
N THR A 79 -8.23 -10.91 -3.03
CA THR A 79 -7.75 -9.58 -2.60
C THR A 79 -6.29 -9.56 -2.14
N TYR A 80 -5.66 -10.72 -1.91
CA TYR A 80 -4.26 -10.83 -1.48
C TYR A 80 -3.24 -10.94 -2.64
N ASN A 81 -3.67 -10.80 -3.90
CA ASN A 81 -2.74 -10.84 -5.04
C ASN A 81 -1.81 -9.61 -5.15
N LYS A 82 -1.87 -8.69 -4.17
CA LYS A 82 -1.05 -7.49 -4.07
C LYS A 82 -0.41 -7.42 -2.69
N SER A 83 0.90 -7.22 -2.67
CA SER A 83 1.63 -6.88 -1.46
C SER A 83 1.81 -5.37 -1.37
N TYR A 84 1.09 -4.74 -0.45
CA TYR A 84 1.18 -3.30 -0.20
C TYR A 84 2.36 -2.98 0.71
N PHE A 85 2.98 -1.82 0.52
CA PHE A 85 4.14 -1.41 1.30
C PHE A 85 4.18 0.09 1.58
N ILE A 86 4.88 0.42 2.66
CA ILE A 86 5.48 1.75 2.90
C ILE A 86 6.95 1.62 2.53
N GLU A 87 7.48 2.58 1.79
CA GLU A 87 8.89 2.70 1.44
C GLU A 87 9.45 3.95 2.11
N PHE A 88 10.50 3.77 2.90
CA PHE A 88 11.38 4.86 3.31
C PHE A 88 12.54 4.90 2.33
N ARG A 89 12.60 5.94 1.49
CA ARG A 89 13.57 6.03 0.41
C ARG A 89 14.72 6.95 0.80
N PHE A 90 15.93 6.48 0.54
CA PHE A 90 17.18 7.21 0.69
C PHE A 90 17.94 7.19 -0.64
N LYS A 91 18.95 8.05 -0.78
CA LYS A 91 19.73 8.17 -2.01
C LYS A 91 20.46 6.86 -2.39
N LYS A 92 20.98 6.12 -1.41
CA LYS A 92 21.73 4.86 -1.61
C LYS A 92 20.86 3.60 -1.43
N GLY A 93 19.58 3.74 -1.08
CA GLY A 93 18.70 2.58 -0.97
C GLY A 93 17.35 2.87 -0.31
N SER A 94 16.56 1.82 -0.11
CA SER A 94 15.22 1.93 0.49
C SER A 94 14.97 0.84 1.53
N VAL A 95 14.10 1.16 2.48
CA VAL A 95 13.52 0.23 3.45
C VAL A 95 12.04 0.04 3.09
N PHE A 96 11.68 -1.18 2.67
CA PHE A 96 10.32 -1.55 2.33
C PHE A 96 9.66 -2.31 3.49
N CYS A 97 8.58 -1.73 4.01
CA CYS A 97 7.75 -2.32 5.04
C CYS A 97 6.44 -2.82 4.43
N TYR A 98 6.31 -4.13 4.23
CA TYR A 98 5.10 -4.72 3.67
C TYR A 98 3.97 -4.79 4.69
N LEU A 99 2.88 -4.06 4.42
CA LEU A 99 1.73 -3.92 5.29
C LEU A 99 0.46 -4.37 4.58
N HIS A 100 -0.14 -5.46 5.06
CA HIS A 100 -1.39 -5.98 4.49
C HIS A 100 -2.55 -4.99 4.69
N THR A 101 -2.60 -4.33 5.84
CA THR A 101 -3.74 -3.50 6.24
C THR A 101 -3.90 -2.22 5.43
N ILE A 102 -2.87 -1.77 4.70
CA ILE A 102 -2.99 -0.62 3.77
C ILE A 102 -4.05 -0.89 2.68
N ALA A 103 -4.22 -2.14 2.27
CA ALA A 103 -5.23 -2.53 1.29
C ALA A 103 -6.64 -2.06 1.68
N TYR A 104 -6.94 -2.06 2.98
CA TYR A 104 -8.25 -1.69 3.51
C TYR A 104 -8.52 -0.19 3.45
N LEU A 105 -7.49 0.64 3.32
CA LEU A 105 -7.65 2.08 3.10
C LEU A 105 -8.12 2.41 1.66
N LEU A 106 -7.98 1.46 0.73
CA LEU A 106 -8.42 1.64 -0.65
C LEU A 106 -9.89 1.24 -0.88
N ALA A 107 -10.51 0.54 0.08
CA ALA A 107 -11.90 0.10 -0.01
C ALA A 107 -12.79 1.01 0.86
N GLU A 108 -13.74 1.71 0.25
CA GLU A 108 -14.53 2.75 0.94
C GLU A 108 -15.27 2.26 2.17
N ARG A 109 -15.93 1.09 2.05
CA ARG A 109 -16.62 0.45 3.19
C ARG A 109 -15.68 0.15 4.35
N GLN A 110 -14.40 -0.11 4.07
CA GLN A 110 -13.41 -0.49 5.08
C GLN A 110 -12.61 0.71 5.58
N PHE A 111 -12.54 1.81 4.83
CA PHE A 111 -11.84 3.02 5.23
C PHE A 111 -12.42 3.60 6.53
N ALA A 112 -13.75 3.64 6.66
CA ALA A 112 -14.42 4.08 7.86
C ALA A 112 -13.99 3.28 9.10
N CYS A 113 -13.90 1.95 8.97
CA CYS A 113 -13.44 1.05 10.02
C CYS A 113 -11.92 1.11 10.28
N ASN A 114 -11.14 1.62 9.33
CA ASN A 114 -9.68 1.70 9.40
C ASN A 114 -9.15 3.14 9.60
N ARG A 115 -10.01 4.08 10.04
CA ARG A 115 -9.61 5.45 10.37
C ARG A 115 -8.45 5.51 11.36
N LYS A 116 -8.39 4.58 12.33
CA LYS A 116 -7.29 4.48 13.29
C LYS A 116 -5.95 4.22 12.60
N LEU A 117 -5.91 3.26 11.67
CA LEU A 117 -4.71 2.96 10.87
C LEU A 117 -4.29 4.17 10.04
N TYR A 118 -5.24 4.83 9.38
CA TYR A 118 -4.96 6.03 8.59
C TYR A 118 -4.33 7.15 9.45
N LYS A 119 -4.92 7.44 10.62
CA LYS A 119 -4.34 8.41 11.57
C LYS A 119 -2.95 7.99 12.06
N GLN A 120 -2.74 6.70 12.35
CA GLN A 120 -1.43 6.18 12.73
C GLN A 120 -0.38 6.38 11.63
N ILE A 121 -0.75 6.16 10.37
CA ILE A 121 0.16 6.39 9.23
C ILE A 121 0.46 7.88 9.07
N LEU A 122 -0.54 8.76 9.19
CA LEU A 122 -0.30 10.22 9.13
C LEU A 122 0.62 10.71 10.25
N ASN A 123 0.44 10.19 11.46
CA ASN A 123 1.32 10.53 12.58
C ASN A 123 2.74 10.01 12.35
N LEU A 124 2.88 8.81 11.77
CA LEU A 124 4.18 8.27 11.36
C LEU A 124 4.85 9.14 10.30
N GLU A 125 4.12 9.59 9.28
CA GLU A 125 4.64 10.51 8.26
C GLU A 125 5.16 11.80 8.89
N LYS A 126 4.36 12.44 9.76
CA LYS A 126 4.78 13.66 10.47
C LYS A 126 6.07 13.43 11.26
N ALA A 127 6.14 12.34 12.03
CA ALA A 127 7.30 12.02 12.84
C ALA A 127 8.56 11.75 12.00
N VAL A 128 8.44 11.01 10.89
CA VAL A 128 9.57 10.68 10.02
C VAL A 128 10.06 11.90 9.24
N PHE A 129 9.14 12.71 8.72
CA PHE A 129 9.51 13.94 8.01
C PHE A 129 10.15 14.96 8.95
N ALA A 130 9.63 15.14 10.16
CA ALA A 130 10.25 15.96 11.18
C ALA A 130 11.65 15.45 11.58
N PHE A 131 11.79 14.13 11.78
CA PHE A 131 13.09 13.51 12.11
C PHE A 131 14.16 13.76 11.04
N TYR A 132 13.79 13.81 9.76
CA TYR A 132 14.70 14.09 8.65
C TYR A 132 14.71 15.55 8.20
N SER A 133 14.08 16.47 8.94
CA SER A 133 13.97 17.89 8.59
C SER A 133 13.47 18.13 7.16
N LYS A 134 12.41 17.41 6.76
CA LYS A 134 11.75 17.54 5.46
C LYS A 134 10.33 18.04 5.61
N ASP A 135 9.85 18.79 4.63
CA ASP A 135 8.48 19.24 4.57
C ASP A 135 7.52 18.12 4.16
N LEU A 136 6.49 17.90 4.97
CA LEU A 136 5.41 16.99 4.65
C LEU A 136 4.31 17.76 3.90
N ILE A 137 3.84 17.21 2.78
CA ILE A 137 2.73 17.80 2.04
C ILE A 137 1.45 17.89 2.89
N PRO A 138 0.63 18.93 2.72
CA PRO A 138 -0.66 19.02 3.41
C PRO A 138 -1.51 17.77 3.19
N GLY A 139 -2.03 17.21 4.28
CA GLY A 139 -2.84 16.00 4.25
C GLY A 139 -2.05 14.68 4.17
N GLY A 140 -0.72 14.70 3.99
CA GLY A 140 0.12 13.50 4.02
C GLY A 140 0.26 12.76 2.69
N VAL A 141 1.34 11.98 2.56
CA VAL A 141 1.69 11.28 1.30
C VAL A 141 0.73 10.11 1.05
N ILE A 142 0.29 9.41 2.09
CA ILE A 142 -0.69 8.32 2.03
C ILE A 142 -2.00 8.78 1.39
N THR A 143 -2.44 10.00 1.70
CA THR A 143 -3.70 10.57 1.21
C THR A 143 -3.63 10.82 -0.28
N LYS A 144 -2.55 11.46 -0.73
CA LYS A 144 -2.28 11.68 -2.15
C LYS A 144 -2.19 10.35 -2.91
N TRP A 145 -1.56 9.34 -2.30
CA TRP A 145 -1.45 8.01 -2.90
C TRP A 145 -2.81 7.30 -3.01
N ILE A 146 -3.63 7.30 -1.95
CA ILE A 146 -4.99 6.71 -1.98
C ILE A 146 -5.83 7.35 -3.07
N ALA A 147 -5.84 8.69 -3.17
CA ALA A 147 -6.58 9.43 -4.19
C ALA A 147 -6.15 9.00 -5.60
N LYS A 148 -4.83 8.95 -5.86
CA LYS A 148 -4.27 8.50 -7.14
C LYS A 148 -4.68 7.06 -7.50
N ILE A 149 -4.77 6.16 -6.52
CA ILE A 149 -5.19 4.78 -6.77
C ILE A 149 -6.69 4.69 -7.06
N LYS A 150 -7.53 5.49 -6.39
CA LYS A 150 -8.97 5.57 -6.66
C LYS A 150 -9.26 6.11 -8.06
N GLN A 151 -8.64 7.22 -8.43
CA GLN A 151 -8.74 7.80 -9.77
C GLN A 151 -8.37 6.78 -10.86
N LYS A 152 -7.23 6.11 -10.73
CA LYS A 152 -6.81 5.03 -11.67
C LYS A 152 -7.75 3.82 -11.70
N ARG A 153 -8.58 3.63 -10.68
CA ARG A 153 -9.58 2.57 -10.66
C ARG A 153 -10.82 3.01 -11.43
N GLU A 154 -11.28 4.22 -11.23
CA GLU A 154 -12.40 4.84 -11.97
C GLU A 154 -12.08 4.87 -13.46
N GLU A 155 -10.94 5.42 -13.86
CA GLU A 155 -10.49 5.47 -15.26
C GLU A 155 -10.50 4.09 -15.95
N ARG A 156 -10.14 3.03 -15.23
CA ARG A 156 -10.17 1.66 -15.76
C ARG A 156 -11.58 1.09 -15.86
N LEU A 157 -12.45 1.42 -14.91
CA LEU A 157 -13.85 1.02 -14.97
C LEU A 157 -14.55 1.70 -16.14
N ASP A 158 -14.24 2.96 -16.40
CA ASP A 158 -14.76 3.70 -17.55
C ASP A 158 -14.25 3.11 -18.87
N GLN A 159 -12.95 2.77 -18.96
CA GLN A 159 -12.40 2.07 -20.12
C GLN A 159 -13.10 0.73 -20.37
N ILE A 160 -13.31 -0.08 -19.33
CA ILE A 160 -14.02 -1.37 -19.46
C ILE A 160 -15.49 -1.15 -19.84
N GLY A 161 -16.15 -0.17 -19.24
CA GLY A 161 -17.52 0.22 -19.58
C GLY A 161 -17.64 0.62 -21.04
N ASN A 162 -16.70 1.42 -21.55
CA ASN A 162 -16.62 1.81 -22.95
C ASN A 162 -16.29 0.64 -23.90
N LEU A 163 -15.58 -0.39 -23.43
CA LEU A 163 -15.35 -1.61 -24.22
C LEU A 163 -16.62 -2.48 -24.31
N ILE A 164 -17.39 -2.60 -23.22
CA ILE A 164 -18.62 -3.40 -23.17
C ILE A 164 -19.78 -2.67 -23.87
N ASN A 165 -19.89 -1.36 -23.63
CA ASN A 165 -20.93 -0.49 -24.15
C ASN A 165 -20.30 0.77 -24.75
N PRO A 166 -19.76 0.69 -25.97
CA PRO A 166 -19.12 1.84 -26.60
C PRO A 166 -20.12 2.99 -26.77
N PRO A 167 -19.67 4.24 -26.59
CA PRO A 167 -20.50 5.41 -26.80
C PRO A 167 -21.02 5.44 -28.26
N PRO A 168 -22.15 6.11 -28.52
CA PRO A 168 -22.87 5.99 -29.80
C PRO A 168 -22.02 6.26 -31.05
N HIS A 169 -21.01 7.12 -30.95
CA HIS A 169 -20.08 7.47 -32.03
C HIS A 169 -19.01 6.39 -32.30
N LEU A 170 -18.81 5.43 -31.38
CA LEU A 170 -17.90 4.28 -31.53
C LEU A 170 -18.64 2.96 -31.77
N ARG A 171 -19.98 2.95 -31.75
CA ARG A 171 -20.78 1.77 -32.07
C ARG A 171 -20.69 1.48 -33.56
N VAL A 172 -19.88 0.51 -33.94
CA VAL A 172 -19.93 -0.06 -35.28
C VAL A 172 -21.31 -0.70 -35.46
N ARG A 173 -22.15 -0.12 -36.33
CA ARG A 173 -23.41 -0.76 -36.73
C ARG A 173 -23.06 -2.08 -37.42
N SER A 174 -23.33 -3.22 -36.79
CA SER A 174 -23.16 -4.50 -37.46
C SER A 174 -24.17 -4.56 -38.62
N ARG A 175 -23.66 -4.55 -39.85
CA ARG A 175 -24.44 -4.91 -41.03
C ARG A 175 -24.49 -6.43 -41.11
N PHE A 176 -25.21 -7.07 -40.20
CA PHE A 176 -25.70 -8.42 -40.49
C PHE A 176 -27.02 -8.25 -41.22
N SER A 177 -26.95 -8.25 -42.56
CA SER A 177 -28.14 -8.51 -43.37
C SER A 177 -28.61 -9.91 -43.03
N LYS A 178 -29.85 -10.03 -42.54
CA LYS A 178 -30.55 -11.30 -42.47
C LYS A 178 -30.58 -11.89 -43.90
N PHE A 179 -29.96 -13.05 -44.07
CA PHE A 179 -30.29 -13.96 -45.18
C PHE A 179 -31.37 -14.92 -44.69
#